data_AF-A0A536YEX1-F1
#
_entry.id   AF-A0A536YEX1-F1
#
_cell.length_a   1.000
_cell.length_b   1.000
_cell.length_c   1.000
_cell.angle_alpha   90.00
_cell.angle_beta   90.00
_cell.angle_gamma   90.00
#
_symmetry.space_group_name_H-M   'P 1'
#
loop_
_entity.id
_entity.type
_entity.pdbx_description
1 polymer ?
#
loop_
_entity_poly.entity_id
_entity_poly.type
_entity_poly.pdbx_seq_one_letter_code
_entity_poly.pdbx_strand_id
1 'polypeptide(L)'
;MNSTVLPGELEIRLDFNSRIDQKRSRLSLQRPDGGEVAVALAPGGASGVLAGRAQVAGEGRWKLRWQVLSLDGHITRGEVSFSVRDGARAR
;
A
#
# COMPACT_ATOMS: atom_id res chain seq x y z
N MET A 1 -10.73 9.75 -9.62
CA MET A 1 -9.83 10.74 -8.98
C MET A 1 -8.73 9.98 -8.27
N ASN A 2 -7.46 10.33 -8.48
CA ASN A 2 -6.34 9.72 -7.74
C ASN A 2 -5.99 10.63 -6.56
N SER A 3 -5.75 10.06 -5.38
CA SER A 3 -5.41 10.80 -4.16
C SER A 3 -4.01 11.39 -4.22
N THR A 4 -3.79 12.52 -3.54
CA THR A 4 -2.46 13.13 -3.34
C THR A 4 -2.12 13.12 -1.85
N VAL A 5 -0.90 12.75 -1.49
CA VAL A 5 -0.38 12.73 -0.12
C VAL A 5 0.95 13.50 -0.02
N LEU A 6 1.32 13.89 1.20
CA LEU A 6 2.62 14.48 1.47
C LEU A 6 3.73 13.40 1.49
N PRO A 7 4.98 13.76 1.19
CA PRO A 7 6.11 12.87 1.45
C PRO A 7 6.27 12.59 2.95
N GLY A 8 6.77 11.40 3.31
CA GLY A 8 6.97 10.97 4.69
C GLY A 8 6.56 9.52 4.94
N GLU A 9 6.30 9.20 6.21
CA GLU A 9 5.76 7.89 6.59
C GLU A 9 4.28 7.81 6.25
N LEU A 10 3.89 6.79 5.49
CA LEU A 10 2.50 6.52 5.16
C LEU A 10 2.01 5.30 5.92
N GLU A 11 0.90 5.47 6.64
CA GLU A 11 0.10 4.34 7.12
C GLU A 11 -0.81 3.86 5.99
N ILE A 12 -0.71 2.56 5.69
CA ILE A 12 -1.44 1.93 4.60
C ILE A 12 -2.37 0.88 5.20
N ARG A 13 -3.63 0.89 4.78
CA ARG A 13 -4.64 -0.08 5.17
C ARG A 13 -5.49 -0.47 3.96
N LEU A 14 -5.64 -1.77 3.75
CA LEU A 14 -6.55 -2.36 2.78
C LEU A 14 -7.52 -3.28 3.52
N ASP A 15 -8.81 -3.02 3.31
CA ASP A 15 -9.91 -3.83 3.85
C ASP A 15 -10.47 -4.72 2.73
N PHE A 16 -10.46 -6.03 2.96
CA PHE A 16 -10.98 -7.05 2.06
C PHE A 16 -12.32 -7.55 2.58
N ASN A 17 -13.21 -7.93 1.67
CA ASN A 17 -14.52 -8.52 2.00
C ASN A 17 -14.44 -9.99 2.46
N SER A 18 -13.24 -10.56 2.46
CA SER A 18 -12.95 -11.95 2.86
C SER A 18 -11.87 -11.99 3.93
N ARG A 19 -11.83 -13.08 4.71
CA ARG A 19 -10.71 -13.34 5.62
C ARG A 19 -9.45 -13.70 4.84
N ILE A 20 -8.31 -13.24 5.30
CA ILE A 20 -7.00 -13.37 4.63
C ILE A 20 -5.97 -14.02 5.54
N ASP A 21 -5.00 -14.69 4.92
CA ASP A 21 -3.76 -15.08 5.56
C ASP A 21 -2.77 -13.92 5.48
N GLN A 22 -2.67 -13.13 6.55
CA GLN A 22 -1.78 -11.96 6.60
C GLN A 22 -0.30 -12.35 6.42
N LYS A 23 0.14 -13.51 6.91
CA LYS A 23 1.55 -13.95 6.83
C LYS A 23 1.97 -14.34 5.42
N ARG A 24 1.02 -14.82 4.61
CA ARG A 24 1.23 -15.17 3.19
C ARG A 24 0.81 -14.09 2.21
N SER A 25 0.31 -12.95 2.72
CA SER A 25 -0.05 -11.78 1.93
C SER A 25 1.08 -10.74 1.92
N ARG A 26 1.09 -9.85 0.93
CA ARG A 26 2.15 -8.85 0.73
C ARG A 26 1.60 -7.52 0.24
N LEU A 27 2.25 -6.44 0.68
CA LEU A 27 2.07 -5.08 0.19
C LEU A 27 3.41 -4.49 -0.24
N SER A 28 3.39 -3.75 -1.34
CA SER A 28 4.56 -3.03 -1.84
C SER A 28 4.16 -1.72 -2.49
N LEU A 29 5.11 -0.78 -2.51
CA LEU A 29 4.99 0.46 -3.23
C LEU A 29 5.95 0.44 -4.43
N GLN A 30 5.44 0.76 -5.61
CA GLN A 30 6.25 1.10 -6.76
C GLN A 30 6.50 2.62 -6.78
N ARG A 31 7.79 2.98 -6.81
CA ARG A 31 8.31 4.33 -6.93
C ARG A 31 8.10 4.87 -8.36
N PRO A 32 8.15 6.20 -8.56
CA PRO A 32 8.09 6.81 -9.89
C PRO A 32 9.19 6.33 -10.84
N ASP A 33 10.36 5.95 -10.32
CA ASP A 33 11.49 5.40 -11.08
C ASP A 33 11.32 3.91 -11.46
N GLY A 34 10.20 3.29 -11.06
CA GLY A 34 9.88 1.89 -11.29
C GLY A 34 10.39 0.93 -10.21
N GLY A 35 11.26 1.38 -9.30
CA GLY A 35 11.77 0.59 -8.19
C GLY A 35 10.70 0.24 -7.16
N GLU A 36 10.87 -0.87 -6.46
CA GLU A 36 9.87 -1.38 -5.51
C GLU A 36 10.38 -1.31 -4.06
N VAL A 37 9.48 -1.03 -3.12
CA VAL A 37 9.76 -1.10 -1.69
C VAL A 37 8.65 -1.87 -0.98
N ALA A 38 9.05 -2.80 -0.11
CA ALA A 38 8.10 -3.55 0.70
C ALA A 38 7.45 -2.63 1.75
N VAL A 39 6.16 -2.81 1.98
CA VAL A 39 5.47 -2.19 3.12
C VAL A 39 5.70 -3.08 4.34
N ALA A 40 6.12 -2.49 5.45
CA ALA A 40 6.29 -3.21 6.71
C ALA A 40 4.90 -3.50 7.30
N LEU A 41 4.45 -4.75 7.17
CA LEU A 41 3.12 -5.17 7.62
C LEU A 41 3.03 -5.22 9.15
N ALA A 42 1.95 -4.66 9.69
CA ALA A 42 1.61 -4.76 11.10
C ALA A 42 1.00 -6.15 11.38
N PRO A 43 1.49 -6.89 12.39
CA PRO A 43 0.91 -8.18 12.77
C PRO A 43 -0.42 -8.00 13.50
N GLY A 44 -1.27 -9.04 13.46
CA GLY A 44 -2.45 -9.14 14.33
C GLY A 44 -3.61 -8.21 13.96
N GLY A 45 -3.69 -7.75 12.70
CA GLY A 45 -4.84 -6.99 12.21
C GLY A 45 -6.12 -7.82 12.19
N ALA A 46 -7.27 -7.16 11.97
CA ALA A 46 -8.54 -7.85 11.79
C ALA A 46 -8.48 -8.84 10.59
N SER A 47 -9.32 -9.88 10.61
CA SER A 47 -9.17 -11.04 9.72
C SER A 47 -9.21 -10.73 8.22
N GLY A 48 -9.79 -9.60 7.80
CA GLY A 48 -9.84 -9.15 6.40
C GLY A 48 -9.00 -7.90 6.13
N VAL A 49 -8.05 -7.57 7.01
CA VAL A 49 -7.29 -6.32 6.93
C VAL A 49 -5.81 -6.62 6.72
N LEU A 50 -5.22 -5.94 5.76
CA LEU A 50 -3.78 -5.89 5.57
C LEU A 50 -3.33 -4.43 5.76
N ALA A 51 -2.54 -4.19 6.80
CA ALA A 51 -2.09 -2.86 7.16
C ALA A 51 -0.58 -2.85 7.40
N GLY A 52 0.05 -1.70 7.21
CA GLY A 52 1.48 -1.52 7.40
C GLY A 52 1.94 -0.10 7.20
N ARG A 53 3.26 0.11 7.29
CA ARG A 53 3.89 1.42 7.11
C ARG A 53 5.00 1.35 6.07
N ALA A 54 5.16 2.46 5.34
CA ALA A 54 6.25 2.62 4.38
C ALA A 54 6.63 4.09 4.25
N GLN A 55 7.89 4.35 3.91
CA GLN A 55 8.37 5.68 3.58
C GLN A 55 8.10 5.98 2.10
N VAL A 56 7.48 7.13 1.84
CA VAL A 56 7.33 7.68 0.49
C VAL A 56 8.11 8.98 0.39
N ALA A 57 9.05 9.04 -0.54
CA ALA A 57 9.96 10.17 -0.70
C ALA A 57 10.13 10.51 -2.17
N GLY A 58 10.15 11.79 -2.50
CA GLY A 58 10.20 12.24 -3.88
C GLY A 58 8.80 12.34 -4.50
N GLU A 59 8.61 13.46 -5.20
CA GLU A 59 7.34 13.77 -5.84
C GLU A 59 7.08 12.85 -7.04
N GLY A 60 5.81 12.60 -7.33
CA GLY A 60 5.43 11.89 -8.54
C GLY A 60 4.30 10.89 -8.33
N ARG A 61 4.12 10.01 -9.32
CA ARG A 61 3.11 8.96 -9.28
C ARG A 61 3.69 7.69 -8.67
N TRP A 62 3.07 7.26 -7.60
CA TRP A 62 3.36 6.03 -6.89
C TRP A 62 2.25 5.02 -7.13
N LYS A 63 2.55 3.73 -6.97
CA LYS A 63 1.53 2.68 -6.96
C LYS A 63 1.63 1.84 -5.71
N LEU A 64 0.51 1.65 -5.01
CA LEU A 64 0.37 0.60 -4.02
C LEU A 64 -0.05 -0.68 -4.73
N ARG A 65 0.66 -1.77 -4.46
CA ARG A 65 0.39 -3.10 -5.02
C ARG A 65 0.15 -4.09 -3.90
N TRP A 66 -0.70 -5.07 -4.17
CA TRP A 66 -0.97 -6.15 -3.24
C TRP A 66 -1.02 -7.51 -3.92
N GLN A 67 -0.63 -8.53 -3.18
CA GLN A 67 -0.98 -9.92 -3.43
C GLN A 67 -1.52 -10.49 -2.11
N VAL A 68 -2.76 -10.96 -2.13
CA VAL A 68 -3.47 -11.38 -0.92
C VAL A 68 -4.00 -12.78 -1.07
N LEU A 69 -3.67 -13.63 -0.10
CA LEU A 69 -4.20 -14.99 0.00
C LEU A 69 -5.41 -14.96 0.92
N SER A 70 -6.58 -15.25 0.38
CA SER A 70 -7.78 -15.51 1.18
C SER A 70 -7.70 -16.89 1.84
N LEU A 71 -8.41 -17.07 2.95
CA LEU A 71 -8.42 -18.35 3.68
C LEU A 71 -9.14 -19.48 2.93
N ASP A 72 -9.86 -19.17 1.85
CA ASP A 72 -10.44 -20.15 0.92
C ASP A 72 -9.42 -20.67 -0.12
N GLY A 73 -8.19 -20.16 -0.12
CA GLY A 73 -7.10 -20.60 -0.99
C GLY A 73 -6.88 -19.75 -2.24
N HIS A 74 -7.73 -18.75 -2.51
CA HIS A 74 -7.54 -17.88 -3.68
C HIS A 74 -6.48 -16.79 -3.44
N ILE A 75 -5.72 -16.48 -4.49
CA ILE A 75 -4.81 -15.34 -4.51
C ILE A 75 -5.40 -14.23 -5.37
N THR A 76 -5.61 -13.06 -4.79
CA THR A 76 -5.99 -11.85 -5.52
C THR A 76 -4.81 -10.88 -5.62
N ARG A 77 -4.77 -10.11 -6.70
CA ARG A 77 -3.76 -9.08 -6.96
C ARG A 77 -4.42 -7.81 -7.43
N GLY A 78 -3.80 -6.68 -7.13
CA GLY A 78 -4.22 -5.42 -7.71
C GLY A 78 -3.25 -4.30 -7.42
N GLU A 79 -3.56 -3.15 -7.99
CA GLU A 79 -2.82 -1.92 -7.76
C GLU A 79 -3.74 -0.72 -7.70
N VAL A 80 -3.31 0.30 -6.94
CA VAL A 80 -3.93 1.63 -6.92
C VAL A 80 -2.85 2.69 -7.04
N SER A 81 -3.07 3.67 -7.90
CA SER A 81 -2.14 4.79 -8.09
C SER A 81 -2.50 5.97 -7.20
N PHE A 82 -1.48 6.62 -6.63
CA PHE A 82 -1.61 7.88 -5.91
C PHE A 82 -0.45 8.82 -6.27
N SER A 83 -0.56 10.09 -5.90
CA SER A 83 0.49 11.08 -6.10
C SER A 83 1.11 11.49 -4.77
N VAL A 84 2.43 11.68 -4.77
CA VAL A 84 3.17 12.31 -3.67
C VAL A 84 3.59 13.68 -4.15
N ARG A 85 3.24 14.73 -3.40
CA ARG A 85 3.62 16.12 -3.69
C ARG A 85 3.87 16.85 -2.39
N ASP A 86 4.87 17.73 -2.37
CA ASP A 86 5.08 18.56 -1.20
C ASP A 86 4.02 19.68 -1.17
N GLY A 87 3.41 19.90 0.00
CA GLY A 87 2.40 20.94 0.21
C GLY A 87 3.00 22.35 0.17
N ALA A 88 4.34 22.47 0.24
CA ALA A 88 5.07 23.73 0.31
C ALA A 88 5.04 24.57 -0.99
N ARG A 89 4.56 24.02 -2.12
CA ARG A 89 4.44 24.74 -3.41
C ARG A 89 3.04 25.27 -3.74
N ALA A 90 2.10 25.24 -2.80
CA ALA A 90 0.73 25.73 -3.00
C ALA A 90 0.47 27.15 -2.43
N ARG A 91 1.50 27.99 -2.27
CA ARG A 91 1.36 29.40 -1.87
C ARG A 91 2.10 30.32 -2.81
#